data_AF-A0A7X6T0V1-F1
#
_entry.id   AF-A0A7X6T0V1-F1
#
_cell.length_a   1.000
_cell.length_b   1.000
_cell.length_c   1.000
_cell.angle_alpha   90.00
_cell.angle_beta   90.00
_cell.angle_gamma   90.00
#
_symmetry.space_group_name_H-M   'P 1'
#
loop_
_entity.id
_entity.type
_entity.pdbx_description
1 polymer ?
#
loop_
_entity_poly.entity_id
_entity_poly.type
_entity_poly.pdbx_seq_one_letter_code
_entity_poly.pdbx_strand_id
1 'polypeptide(L)'
;SKGLNLIPNALLDPKWKDNPAAVDLHMLSYVGMPIERPDGEPFGTVCFIDNKHNSHNELHIRLIEQIKKMVELSLRIVIAKEEIDMRDRLLSDLSRIYPICSYCKKVREDTGDWVSVEKYVNDISGAKPSHSICPGCYKVQLKELEGY
;
A
#
# COMPACT_ATOMS: atom_id res chain seq x y z
N SER A 1 9.89 12.54 -26.35
CA SER A 1 9.54 12.66 -24.92
C SER A 1 8.02 12.66 -24.78
N LYS A 2 7.39 11.50 -24.54
CA LYS A 2 5.95 11.48 -24.23
C LYS A 2 5.76 12.13 -22.84
N GLY A 3 4.89 13.12 -22.72
CA GLY A 3 4.47 13.69 -21.44
C GLY A 3 5.21 14.94 -20.93
N LEU A 4 6.14 15.54 -21.68
CA LEU A 4 6.71 16.84 -21.28
C LEU A 4 5.69 17.96 -21.52
N ASN A 5 5.32 18.69 -20.47
CA ASN A 5 4.54 19.91 -20.56
C ASN A 5 5.47 21.12 -20.39
N LEU A 6 5.71 21.87 -21.47
CA LEU A 6 6.61 23.04 -21.48
C LEU A 6 5.83 24.28 -21.87
N ILE A 7 5.77 25.25 -20.96
CA ILE A 7 5.09 26.54 -21.12
C ILE A 7 6.13 27.61 -20.78
N PRO A 8 6.80 28.20 -21.79
CA PRO A 8 7.84 29.19 -21.52
C PRO A 8 7.34 30.51 -20.94
N ASN A 9 6.09 30.88 -21.25
CA ASN A 9 5.42 32.04 -20.66
C ASN A 9 3.89 31.85 -20.75
N ALA A 10 3.24 31.63 -19.62
CA ALA A 10 1.81 31.39 -19.50
C ALA A 10 0.97 32.57 -19.99
N LEU A 11 1.41 33.82 -19.78
CA LEU A 11 0.68 35.02 -20.23
C LEU A 11 0.64 35.16 -21.76
N LEU A 12 1.57 34.52 -22.47
CA LEU A 12 1.60 34.48 -23.93
C LEU A 12 0.91 33.24 -24.51
N ASP A 13 0.59 32.25 -23.66
CA ASP A 13 -0.05 31.01 -24.08
C ASP A 13 -1.59 31.18 -24.03
N PRO A 14 -2.32 31.01 -25.15
CA PRO A 14 -3.77 31.20 -25.18
C PRO A 14 -4.55 30.34 -24.18
N LYS A 15 -4.01 29.18 -23.78
CA LYS A 15 -4.65 28.26 -22.84
C LYS A 15 -4.40 28.67 -21.38
N TRP A 16 -3.29 29.36 -21.11
CA TRP A 16 -2.83 29.64 -19.74
C TRP A 16 -2.82 31.12 -19.37
N LYS A 17 -3.02 32.03 -20.33
CA LYS A 17 -2.90 33.48 -20.11
C LYS A 17 -3.82 34.06 -19.05
N ASP A 18 -5.00 33.46 -18.87
CA ASP A 18 -6.01 33.90 -17.91
C ASP A 18 -6.01 33.02 -16.65
N ASN A 19 -5.00 32.14 -16.48
CA ASN A 19 -4.92 31.24 -15.34
C ASN A 19 -4.55 32.04 -14.06
N PRO A 20 -5.27 31.87 -12.95
CA PRO A 20 -4.95 32.55 -11.67
C PRO A 20 -3.51 32.34 -11.18
N ALA A 21 -2.92 31.17 -11.43
CA ALA A 21 -1.52 30.91 -11.10
C ALA A 21 -0.56 31.80 -11.91
N ALA A 22 -0.89 32.08 -13.17
CA ALA A 22 -0.09 32.97 -14.01
C ALA A 22 -0.32 34.44 -13.66
N VAL A 23 -1.59 34.85 -13.49
CA VAL A 23 -2.00 36.25 -13.31
C VAL A 23 -1.79 36.73 -11.87
N ASP A 24 -2.27 35.96 -10.88
CA ASP A 24 -2.27 36.38 -9.47
C ASP A 24 -0.94 36.01 -8.79
N LEU A 25 -0.44 34.80 -9.06
CA LEU A 25 0.78 34.27 -8.42
C LEU A 25 2.06 34.52 -9.24
N HIS A 26 1.96 35.18 -10.40
CA HIS A 26 3.09 35.48 -11.27
C HIS A 26 3.91 34.25 -11.70
N MET A 27 3.27 33.08 -11.85
CA MET A 27 3.92 31.86 -12.36
C MET A 27 3.94 31.88 -13.89
N LEU A 28 5.02 32.41 -14.45
CA LEU A 28 5.13 32.63 -15.91
C LEU A 28 5.63 31.40 -16.64
N SER A 29 6.69 30.74 -16.19
CA SER A 29 7.20 29.54 -16.85
C SER A 29 6.84 28.28 -16.06
N TYR A 30 6.52 27.22 -16.79
CA TYR A 30 6.29 25.90 -16.24
C TYR A 30 6.93 24.85 -17.15
N VAL A 31 7.68 23.94 -16.56
CA VAL A 31 8.09 22.69 -17.21
C VAL A 31 7.80 21.54 -16.28
N GLY A 32 7.04 20.55 -16.75
CA GLY A 32 6.61 19.42 -15.94
C GLY A 32 6.65 18.10 -16.68
N MET A 33 6.93 17.04 -15.94
CA MET A 33 6.77 15.67 -16.41
C MET A 33 5.90 14.88 -15.42
N PRO A 34 4.95 14.05 -15.90
CA PRO A 34 4.17 13.19 -15.03
C PRO A 34 5.07 12.19 -14.33
N ILE A 35 4.71 11.81 -13.11
CA ILE A 35 5.31 10.71 -12.35
C ILE A 35 4.27 9.59 -12.34
N GLU A 36 4.69 8.41 -12.74
CA GLU A 36 3.85 7.23 -12.83
C GLU A 36 4.20 6.27 -11.70
N ARG A 37 3.17 5.63 -11.14
CA ARG A 37 3.34 4.49 -10.24
C ARG A 37 3.78 3.25 -11.02
N PRO A 38 4.24 2.18 -10.35
CA PRO A 38 4.65 0.95 -11.02
C PRO A 38 3.53 0.27 -11.82
N ASP A 39 2.27 0.46 -11.42
CA ASP A 39 1.06 -0.02 -12.10
C ASP A 39 0.62 0.85 -13.29
N GLY A 40 1.32 1.96 -13.55
CA GLY A 40 1.02 2.91 -14.61
C GLY A 40 0.02 4.01 -14.20
N GLU A 41 -0.54 3.97 -12.99
CA GLU A 41 -1.44 5.01 -12.50
C GLU A 41 -0.68 6.32 -12.22
N PRO A 42 -1.30 7.49 -12.41
CA PRO A 42 -0.66 8.77 -12.14
C PRO A 42 -0.38 8.94 -10.64
N PHE A 43 0.87 9.25 -10.31
CA PHE A 43 1.27 9.63 -8.95
C PHE A 43 1.25 11.14 -8.74
N GLY A 44 1.73 11.89 -9.72
CA GLY A 44 1.87 13.35 -9.63
C GLY A 44 2.74 13.89 -10.76
N THR A 45 3.45 15.00 -10.51
CA THR A 45 4.36 15.61 -11.49
C THR A 45 5.63 16.10 -10.82
N VAL A 46 6.78 15.94 -11.48
CA VAL A 46 7.97 16.75 -11.18
C VAL A 46 7.92 17.98 -12.08
N CYS A 47 8.14 19.16 -11.51
CA CYS A 47 8.12 20.39 -12.28
C CYS A 47 9.12 21.43 -11.79
N PHE A 48 9.56 22.29 -12.71
CA PHE A 48 10.17 23.57 -12.39
C PHE A 48 9.23 24.69 -12.80
N ILE A 49 9.19 25.72 -11.97
CA ILE A 49 8.31 26.87 -12.11
C ILE A 49 9.17 28.12 -11.97
N ASP A 50 8.93 29.11 -12.81
CA ASP A 50 9.67 30.37 -12.83
C ASP A 50 8.68 31.54 -12.91
N ASN A 51 9.05 32.69 -12.33
CA ASN A 51 8.29 33.93 -12.44
C ASN A 51 8.75 34.82 -13.60
N LYS A 52 9.66 34.32 -14.43
CA LYS A 52 10.14 34.94 -15.67
C LYS A 52 9.92 34.00 -16.85
N HIS A 53 9.93 34.56 -18.06
CA HIS A 53 9.96 33.75 -19.27
C HIS A 53 11.18 32.83 -19.28
N ASN A 54 10.99 31.54 -19.48
CA ASN A 54 12.06 30.55 -19.51
C ASN A 54 11.74 29.43 -20.48
N SER A 55 12.47 29.33 -21.60
CA SER A 55 12.24 28.26 -22.58
C SER A 55 12.78 26.90 -22.14
N HIS A 56 13.49 26.84 -21.01
CA HIS A 56 14.16 25.67 -20.43
C HIS A 56 15.11 24.96 -21.42
N ASN A 57 16.41 25.07 -21.17
CA ASN A 57 17.41 24.40 -21.99
C ASN A 57 17.41 22.87 -21.78
N GLU A 58 18.15 22.15 -22.62
CA GLU A 58 18.25 20.68 -22.54
C GLU A 58 18.80 20.16 -21.21
N LEU A 59 19.61 20.94 -20.49
CA LEU A 59 20.12 20.54 -19.18
C LEU A 59 19.00 20.56 -18.14
N HIS A 60 18.11 21.57 -18.17
CA HIS A 60 16.94 21.62 -17.28
C HIS A 60 16.00 20.44 -17.55
N ILE A 61 15.72 20.15 -18.82
CA ILE A 61 14.85 19.03 -19.20
C ILE A 61 15.46 17.69 -18.76
N ARG A 62 16.77 17.49 -18.98
CA ARG A 62 17.48 16.29 -18.51
C ARG A 62 17.44 16.16 -17.00
N LEU A 63 17.61 17.25 -16.26
CA LEU A 63 17.56 17.24 -14.80
C LEU A 63 16.19 16.80 -14.30
N ILE A 64 15.10 17.36 -14.82
CA ILE A 64 13.73 16.96 -14.48
C ILE A 64 13.49 15.50 -14.80
N GLU A 65 13.98 15.01 -15.94
CA GLU A 65 13.86 13.60 -16.31
C GLU A 65 14.60 12.68 -15.33
N GLN A 66 15.79 13.06 -14.86
CA GLN A 66 16.51 12.31 -13.83
C GLN A 66 15.75 12.33 -12.50
N ILE A 67 15.22 13.49 -12.08
CA ILE A 67 14.43 13.60 -10.86
C ILE A 67 13.17 12.72 -10.96
N LYS A 68 12.44 12.76 -12.08
CA LYS A 68 11.31 11.85 -12.36
C LYS A 68 11.73 10.40 -12.14
N LYS A 69 12.81 9.96 -12.79
CA LYS A 69 13.32 8.59 -12.70
C LYS A 69 13.67 8.20 -11.27
N MET A 70 14.35 9.08 -10.51
CA MET A 70 14.67 8.80 -9.12
C MET A 70 13.41 8.61 -8.27
N VAL A 71 12.42 9.50 -8.42
CA VAL A 71 11.15 9.40 -7.67
C VAL A 71 10.40 8.12 -8.03
N GLU A 72 10.29 7.78 -9.32
CA GLU A 72 9.62 6.55 -9.76
C GLU A 72 10.31 5.28 -9.26
N LEU A 73 11.65 5.25 -9.23
CA LEU A 73 12.41 4.16 -8.65
C LEU A 73 12.19 4.07 -7.13
N SER A 74 12.18 5.21 -6.42
CA SER A 74 11.85 5.24 -4.99
C SER A 74 10.44 4.72 -4.72
N LEU A 75 9.45 5.10 -5.54
CA LEU A 75 8.07 4.60 -5.41
C LEU A 75 8.00 3.09 -5.59
N ARG A 76 8.71 2.52 -6.58
CA ARG A 76 8.79 1.06 -6.77
C ARG A 76 9.32 0.36 -5.52
N ILE A 77 10.37 0.91 -4.92
CA ILE A 77 10.99 0.32 -3.72
C ILE A 77 10.03 0.39 -2.53
N VAL A 78 9.39 1.54 -2.29
CA VAL A 78 8.46 1.71 -1.16
C VAL A 78 7.26 0.77 -1.29
N ILE A 79 6.63 0.71 -2.47
CA ILE A 79 5.46 -0.16 -2.70
C ILE A 79 5.84 -1.63 -2.58
N ALA A 80 6.95 -2.07 -3.19
CA ALA A 80 7.40 -3.45 -3.07
C ALA A 80 7.73 -3.84 -1.62
N LYS A 81 8.29 -2.91 -0.84
CA LYS A 81 8.55 -3.13 0.59
C LYS A 81 7.25 -3.32 1.37
N GLU A 82 6.22 -2.51 1.13
CA GLU A 82 4.92 -2.67 1.79
C GLU A 82 4.30 -4.04 1.49
N GLU A 83 4.41 -4.54 0.26
CA GLU A 83 3.95 -5.87 -0.11
C GLU A 83 4.70 -6.99 0.61
N ILE A 84 6.03 -6.86 0.72
CA ILE A 84 6.88 -7.82 1.46
C ILE A 84 6.50 -7.79 2.95
N ASP A 85 6.42 -6.60 3.56
CA ASP A 85 6.09 -6.44 4.97
C ASP A 85 4.70 -7.03 5.29
N MET A 86 3.73 -6.91 4.38
CA MET A 86 2.41 -7.53 4.52
C MET A 86 2.48 -9.06 4.50
N ARG A 87 3.25 -9.64 3.56
CA ARG A 87 3.44 -11.08 3.44
C ARG A 87 4.17 -11.66 4.65
N ASP A 88 5.20 -10.96 5.13
CA ASP A 88 5.98 -11.38 6.30
C ASP A 88 5.13 -11.39 7.57
N ARG A 89 4.23 -10.42 7.76
CA ARG A 89 3.26 -10.46 8.87
C ARG A 89 2.36 -11.68 8.80
N LEU A 90 1.77 -11.95 7.63
CA LEU A 90 0.89 -13.10 7.44
C LEU A 90 1.63 -14.42 7.71
N LEU A 91 2.86 -14.56 7.21
CA LEU A 91 3.69 -15.73 7.46
C LEU A 91 4.09 -15.85 8.94
N SER A 92 4.48 -14.75 9.57
CA SER A 92 4.81 -14.71 10.99
C SER A 92 3.63 -15.20 11.83
N ASP A 93 2.43 -14.68 11.56
CA ASP A 93 1.24 -15.06 12.31
C ASP A 93 0.92 -16.55 12.13
N LEU A 94 0.96 -17.07 10.91
CA LEU A 94 0.64 -18.48 10.60
C LEU A 94 1.69 -19.49 11.07
N SER A 95 2.95 -19.08 11.20
CA SER A 95 4.08 -19.98 11.52
C SER A 95 4.46 -19.98 13.01
N ARG A 96 3.75 -19.20 13.84
CA ARG A 96 4.00 -19.18 15.29
C ARG A 96 3.56 -20.47 15.97
N ILE A 97 4.40 -20.96 16.88
CA ILE A 97 3.99 -21.98 17.85
C ILE A 97 3.08 -21.30 18.86
N TYR A 98 1.79 -21.63 18.83
CA TYR A 98 0.84 -21.05 19.75
C TYR A 98 0.91 -21.74 21.13
N PRO A 99 1.09 -20.98 22.22
CA PRO A 99 1.06 -21.52 23.57
C PRO A 99 -0.37 -21.96 23.93
N ILE A 100 -0.64 -23.26 23.78
CA ILE A 100 -1.91 -23.88 24.14
C ILE A 100 -1.83 -24.46 25.55
N CYS A 101 -2.81 -24.15 26.41
CA CYS A 101 -2.91 -24.75 27.73
C CYS A 101 -3.14 -26.27 27.59
N SER A 102 -2.27 -27.08 28.18
CA SER A 102 -2.38 -28.54 28.10
C SER A 102 -3.68 -29.08 28.73
N TYR A 103 -4.25 -28.36 29.70
CA TYR A 103 -5.47 -28.74 30.41
C TYR A 103 -6.75 -28.30 29.68
N CYS A 104 -6.93 -26.99 29.47
CA CYS A 104 -8.19 -26.45 28.93
C CYS A 104 -8.15 -26.13 27.42
N LYS A 105 -7.01 -26.34 26.75
CA LYS A 105 -6.78 -26.11 25.31
C LYS A 105 -6.98 -24.67 24.82
N LYS A 106 -7.11 -23.69 25.73
CA LYS A 106 -7.09 -22.26 25.39
C LYS A 106 -5.72 -21.83 24.86
N VAL A 107 -5.72 -20.84 23.96
CA VAL A 107 -4.52 -20.20 23.44
C VAL A 107 -4.19 -18.99 24.30
N ARG A 108 -2.91 -18.78 24.63
CA ARG A 108 -2.44 -17.56 25.31
C ARG A 108 -2.10 -16.49 24.26
N GLU A 109 -2.76 -15.34 24.35
CA GLU A 109 -2.49 -14.17 23.51
C GLU A 109 -1.24 -13.41 24.00
N ASP A 110 -0.71 -12.51 23.16
CA ASP A 110 0.44 -11.67 23.48
C ASP A 110 0.16 -10.70 24.64
N THR A 111 -1.13 -10.37 24.91
CA THR A 111 -1.57 -9.62 26.10
C THR A 111 -1.39 -10.40 27.40
N GLY A 112 -1.23 -11.73 27.31
CA GLY A 112 -1.22 -12.66 28.42
C GLY A 112 -2.56 -13.33 28.72
N ASP A 113 -3.64 -12.91 28.05
CA ASP A 113 -4.98 -13.48 28.22
C ASP A 113 -5.11 -14.89 27.61
N TRP A 114 -6.07 -15.67 28.12
CA TRP A 114 -6.36 -17.02 27.63
C TRP A 114 -7.72 -17.07 26.93
N VAL A 115 -7.70 -17.30 25.62
CA VAL A 115 -8.90 -17.31 24.77
C VAL A 115 -9.15 -18.69 24.17
N SER A 116 -10.36 -18.95 23.68
CA SER A 116 -10.65 -20.21 22.98
C SER A 116 -9.92 -20.25 21.62
N VAL A 117 -9.64 -21.46 21.13
CA VAL A 117 -9.00 -21.66 19.82
C VAL A 117 -9.86 -21.05 18.72
N GLU A 118 -11.18 -21.13 18.84
CA GLU A 118 -12.12 -20.62 17.85
C GLU A 118 -12.06 -19.10 17.75
N LYS A 119 -12.06 -18.40 18.90
CA LYS A 119 -11.89 -16.95 18.95
C LYS A 119 -10.54 -16.56 18.33
N TYR A 120 -9.47 -17.24 18.75
CA TYR A 120 -8.13 -16.96 18.27
C TYR A 120 -7.99 -17.11 16.74
N VAL A 121 -8.50 -18.21 16.18
CA VAL A 121 -8.48 -18.46 14.73
C VAL A 121 -9.33 -17.42 13.98
N ASN A 122 -10.49 -17.03 14.54
CA ASN A 122 -11.33 -16.00 13.94
C ASN A 122 -10.64 -14.64 13.89
N ASP A 123 -10.03 -14.21 15.00
CA ASP A 123 -9.39 -12.91 15.13
C ASP A 123 -8.20 -12.75 14.16
N ILE A 124 -7.44 -13.82 13.91
CA ILE A 124 -6.23 -13.76 13.07
C ILE A 124 -6.53 -13.98 11.59
N SER A 125 -7.42 -14.90 11.26
CA SER A 125 -7.65 -15.34 9.86
C SER A 125 -9.00 -14.90 9.27
N GLY A 126 -9.92 -14.41 10.09
CA GLY A 126 -11.31 -14.17 9.71
C GLY A 126 -12.13 -15.45 9.47
N ALA A 127 -11.53 -16.63 9.60
CA ALA A 127 -12.23 -17.91 9.42
C ALA A 127 -13.28 -18.13 10.51
N LYS A 128 -14.39 -18.78 10.18
CA LYS A 128 -15.47 -19.13 11.12
C LYS A 128 -15.48 -20.62 11.38
N PRO A 129 -15.01 -21.09 12.55
CA PRO A 129 -15.01 -22.52 12.88
C PRO A 129 -16.43 -23.08 12.93
N SER A 130 -16.63 -24.25 12.33
CA SER A 130 -17.87 -25.03 12.45
C SER A 130 -17.73 -26.08 13.55
N HIS A 131 -18.84 -26.43 14.19
CA HIS A 131 -18.87 -27.50 15.19
C HIS A 131 -19.47 -28.78 14.60
N SER A 132 -18.68 -29.84 14.56
CA SER A 132 -19.11 -31.19 14.17
C SER A 132 -18.53 -32.22 15.12
N ILE A 133 -19.15 -33.40 15.18
CA ILE A 133 -18.65 -34.52 15.98
C ILE A 133 -17.92 -35.48 15.04
N CYS A 134 -16.64 -35.73 15.30
CA CYS A 134 -15.89 -36.68 14.49
C CYS A 134 -16.38 -38.12 14.73
N PRO A 135 -16.19 -39.06 13.79
CA PRO A 135 -16.63 -40.45 13.96
C PRO A 135 -16.07 -41.14 15.21
N GLY A 136 -14.89 -40.74 15.69
CA GLY A 136 -14.28 -41.27 16.92
C GLY A 136 -15.05 -40.84 18.16
N CYS A 137 -15.27 -39.54 18.34
CA CYS A 137 -16.04 -39.00 19.47
C CYS A 137 -17.49 -39.51 19.45
N TYR A 138 -18.10 -39.61 18.26
CA TYR A 138 -19.46 -40.12 18.12
C TYR A 138 -19.61 -41.54 18.67
N LYS A 139 -18.66 -42.44 18.36
CA LYS A 139 -18.65 -43.82 18.87
C LYS A 139 -18.48 -43.89 20.39
N VAL A 140 -17.67 -43.00 20.97
CA VAL A 140 -17.48 -42.95 22.44
C VAL A 140 -18.77 -42.53 23.11
N GLN A 141 -19.40 -41.46 22.62
CA GLN A 141 -20.66 -40.96 23.17
C GLN A 141 -21.81 -41.97 23.02
N LEU A 142 -21.87 -42.70 21.91
CA LEU A 142 -22.82 -43.81 21.74
C LEU A 142 -22.65 -44.91 22.78
N LYS A 143 -21.41 -45.34 23.05
CA LYS A 143 -21.13 -46.37 24.08
C LYS A 143 -21.51 -45.92 25.48
N GLU A 144 -21.35 -44.64 25.80
CA GLU A 144 -21.77 -44.08 27.09
C GLU A 144 -23.31 -44.07 27.22
N LEU A 145 -24.03 -43.89 26.10
CA LEU A 145 -25.50 -43.95 26.06
C LEU A 145 -26.05 -45.39 26.11
N GLU A 146 -25.34 -46.35 25.54
CA GLU A 146 -25.69 -47.79 25.57
C GLU A 146 -25.27 -48.50 26.87
N GLY A 147 -24.49 -47.82 27.72
CA GLY A 147 -24.01 -48.33 29.01
C GLY A 147 -24.90 -48.03 30.22
N TYR A 148 -26.09 -47.46 29.99
CA TYR A 148 -27.21 -47.34 30.94
C TYR A 148 -28.32 -48.32 30.57
#